data_AF-A0A1G0DMJ6-F1
#
_entry.id   AF-A0A1G0DMJ6-F1
#
_cell.length_a   1.000
_cell.length_b   1.000
_cell.length_c   1.000
_cell.angle_alpha   90.00
_cell.angle_beta   90.00
_cell.angle_gamma   90.00
#
_symmetry.space_group_name_H-M   'P 1'
#
loop_
_entity.id
_entity.type
_entity.pdbx_description
1 polymer ?
#
loop_
_entity_poly.entity_id
_entity_poly.type
_entity_poly.pdbx_seq_one_letter_code
_entity_poly.pdbx_strand_id
1 'polypeptide(L)' 'MDWKKLIQEIIATGMTQVAIAEEIGVKQPSIVDVLQGRTQELKWSNGQRLIKLHSIKCAAPKRKAVA' A
#
# COMPACT_ATOMS: atom_id res chain seq x y z
N MET A 1 -4.43 11.55 1.16
CA MET A 1 -3.46 10.62 0.52
C MET A 1 -4.24 9.40 0.06
N ASP A 2 -3.96 8.84 -1.12
CA ASP A 2 -4.70 7.69 -1.62
C ASP A 2 -4.03 6.37 -1.18
N TRP A 3 -4.34 5.93 0.05
CA TRP A 3 -3.77 4.71 0.61
C TRP A 3 -4.16 3.47 -0.17
N LYS A 4 -5.38 3.44 -0.69
CA LYS A 4 -5.89 2.35 -1.52
C LYS A 4 -5.03 2.18 -2.77
N LYS A 5 -4.75 3.29 -3.47
CA LYS A 5 -3.87 3.27 -4.65
C LYS A 5 -2.48 2.74 -4.32
N LEU A 6 -1.85 3.19 -3.23
CA LEU A 6 -0.52 2.70 -2.84
C LEU A 6 -0.53 1.20 -2.56
N ILE A 7 -1.53 0.69 -1.84
CA ILE A 7 -1.67 -0.75 -1.56
C ILE A 7 -1.87 -1.54 -2.86
N GLN A 8 -2.71 -1.06 -3.78
CA GLN A 8 -2.93 -1.71 -5.08
C GLN A 8 -1.64 -1.77 -5.92
N GLU A 9 -0.87 -0.69 -5.96
CA GLU A 9 0.41 -0.65 -6.67
C GLU A 9 1.43 -1.61 -6.04
N ILE A 10 1.49 -1.71 -4.71
CA ILE A 10 2.33 -2.71 -4.03
C ILE A 10 1.86 -4.14 -4.34
N ILE A 11 0.55 -4.41 -4.35
CA ILE A 11 0.00 -5.73 -4.72
C ILE A 11 0.39 -6.10 -6.16
N ALA A 12 0.42 -5.12 -7.07
CA ALA A 12 0.84 -5.35 -8.46
C ALA A 12 2.32 -5.78 -8.58
N THR A 13 3.15 -5.56 -7.55
CA THR A 13 4.53 -6.09 -7.48
C THR A 13 4.59 -7.58 -7.09
N GLY A 14 3.45 -8.21 -6.83
CA GLY A 14 3.34 -9.61 -6.38
C GLY A 14 3.25 -9.78 -4.86
N MET A 15 3.19 -8.70 -4.09
CA MET A 15 3.11 -8.76 -2.63
C MET A 15 1.66 -9.00 -2.16
N THR A 16 1.47 -9.82 -1.13
CA THR A 16 0.13 -10.13 -0.61
C THR A 16 -0.33 -9.10 0.42
N GLN A 17 -1.64 -8.99 0.66
CA GLN A 17 -2.20 -8.10 1.69
C GLN A 17 -1.66 -8.41 3.09
N VAL A 18 -1.42 -9.69 3.41
CA VAL A 18 -0.85 -10.14 4.68
C VAL A 18 0.58 -9.61 4.83
N ALA A 19 1.42 -9.81 3.81
CA ALA A 19 2.81 -9.34 3.83
C ALA A 19 2.89 -7.80 3.93
N ILE A 20 2.01 -7.07 3.24
CA ILE A 20 1.93 -5.61 3.36
C ILE A 20 1.57 -5.22 4.79
N ALA A 21 0.59 -5.90 5.40
CA ALA A 21 0.15 -5.62 6.76
C ALA A 21 1.28 -5.85 7.78
N GLU A 22 1.99 -6.98 7.67
CA GLU A 22 3.14 -7.33 8.51
C GLU A 22 4.25 -6.28 8.40
N GLU A 23 4.59 -5.86 7.18
CA GLU A 23 5.66 -4.89 6.92
C GLU A 23 5.33 -3.49 7.49
N ILE A 24 4.07 -3.06 7.41
CA ILE A 24 3.66 -1.75 7.95
C ILE A 24 3.24 -1.80 9.42
N GLY A 25 3.17 -2.99 10.04
CA GLY A 25 2.83 -3.19 11.45
C GLY A 25 1.33 -3.09 11.75
N VAL A 26 0.47 -3.54 10.83
CA VAL A 26 -0.99 -3.64 11.03
C VAL A 26 -1.47 -5.08 10.83
N LYS A 27 -2.74 -5.34 11.14
CA LYS A 27 -3.37 -6.63 10.82
C LYS A 27 -3.91 -6.60 9.40
N GLN A 28 -3.94 -7.74 8.71
CA GLN A 28 -4.46 -7.85 7.35
C GLN A 28 -5.89 -7.29 7.16
N PRO A 29 -6.83 -7.40 8.13
CA PRO A 29 -8.14 -6.75 8.00
C PRO A 29 -8.07 -5.24 7.82
N SER A 30 -7.07 -4.56 8.40
CA SER A 30 -6.88 -3.12 8.19
C SER A 30 -6.57 -2.77 6.74
N ILE A 31 -5.84 -3.64 6.03
CA ILE A 31 -5.59 -3.51 4.59
C ILE A 31 -6.89 -3.73 3.81
N VAL A 32 -7.69 -4.73 4.19
CA VAL A 32 -8.99 -5.01 3.57
C VAL A 32 -9.95 -3.82 3.73
N ASP A 33 -10.04 -3.25 4.93
CA ASP A 33 -10.91 -2.10 5.21
C ASP A 33 -10.52 -0.88 4.36
N VAL A 34 -9.22 -0.63 4.16
CA VAL A 34 -8.74 0.45 3.27
C VAL A 34 -9.12 0.15 1.80
N LEU A 35 -8.92 -1.08 1.34
CA LEU A 35 -9.24 -1.47 -0.04
C LEU A 35 -10.75 -1.41 -0.32
N GLN A 36 -11.57 -1.79 0.66
CA GLN A 36 -13.04 -1.73 0.60
C GLN A 36 -13.59 -0.32 0.84
N GLY A 37 -12.76 0.65 1.21
CA GLY A 37 -13.18 2.02 1.49
C GLY A 37 -13.93 2.18 2.82
N ARG A 38 -13.87 1.18 3.70
CA ARG A 38 -14.44 1.24 5.06
C ARG A 38 -13.65 2.17 5.98
N THR A 39 -12.34 2.28 5.74
CA THR A 39 -11.51 3.32 6.35
C THR A 39 -10.68 4.02 5.29
N GLN A 40 -10.58 5.34 5.43
CA GLN A 40 -9.68 6.18 4.63
C GLN A 40 -8.49 6.67 5.47
N GLU A 41 -8.46 6.31 6.75
CA GLU A 41 -7.48 6.79 7.71
C GLU A 41 -6.58 5.66 8.16
N LEU A 42 -5.28 5.93 8.12
CA LEU A 42 -4.25 5.14 8.77
C LEU A 42 -3.59 6.01 9.82
N LYS A 43 -3.21 5.42 10.95
CA LYS A 43 -2.30 6.09 11.89
C LYS A 43 -1.09 6.58 11.13
N TRP A 44 -0.65 7.80 11.42
CA TRP A 44 0.44 8.46 10.69
C TRP A 44 1.70 7.59 10.57
N SER A 45 2.07 6.88 11.65
CA SER A 45 3.20 5.94 11.66
C SER A 45 3.06 4.80 10.62
N ASN A 46 1.85 4.27 10.45
CA ASN A 46 1.56 3.19 9.51
C ASN A 46 1.55 3.72 8.07
N GLY A 47 0.99 4.92 7.88
CA GLY A 47 1.02 5.63 6.59
C GLY A 47 2.44 5.89 6.10
N GLN A 48 3.34 6.33 6.98
CA GLN A 48 4.76 6.52 6.63
C GLN A 48 5.45 5.22 6.23
N ARG A 49 5.20 4.12 6.97
CA ARG A 49 5.72 2.80 6.61
C ARG A 49 5.20 2.33 5.27
N LEU A 50 3.92 2.56 4.97
CA LEU A 50 3.31 2.23 3.69
C LEU A 50 3.93 3.02 2.53
N ILE A 51 4.19 4.32 2.72
CA ILE A 51 4.88 5.16 1.72
C ILE A 51 6.29 4.64 1.48
N LYS A 52 7.02 4.31 2.55
CA LYS A 52 8.37 3.75 2.45
C LYS A 52 8.34 2.40 1.69
N LEU A 53 7.44 1.51 2.07
CA LEU A 53 7.27 0.21 1.41
C LEU A 53 6.94 0.37 -0.08
N HIS A 54 6.01 1.28 -0.40
CA HIS A 54 5.68 1.62 -1.78
C HIS A 54 6.91 2.11 -2.54
N SER A 55 7.68 3.04 -1.96
CA SER A 55 8.89 3.54 -2.60
C SER A 55 9.92 2.44 -2.85
N ILE A 56 10.03 1.42 -1.98
CA ILE A 56 10.97 0.30 -2.14
C ILE A 56 10.50 -0.68 -3.21
N LYS A 57 9.21 -1.03 -3.22
CA LYS A 57 8.66 -2.06 -4.11
C LYS A 57 8.31 -1.52 -5.50
N CYS A 58 7.86 -0.28 -5.56
CA CYS A 58 7.39 0.39 -6.76
C CYS A 58 8.42 1.39 -7.32
N ALA A 59 9.64 1.47 -6.79
CA ALA A 59 10.76 2.18 -7.43
C ALA A 59 11.21 1.45 -8.71
N ALA A 60 10.36 1.46 -9.72
CA ALA A 60 10.72 1.28 -11.12
C ALA A 60 10.60 2.65 -11.81
N PRO A 61 11.54 3.00 -12.71
CA PRO A 61 11.63 4.36 -13.25
C PRO A 61 10.35 4.68 -14.00
N LYS A 62 9.68 5.78 -13.63
CA LYS A 62 8.53 6.43 -14.29
C LYS A 62 8.19 5.82 -15.67
N ARG A 63 7.57 4.64 -15.71
CA ARG A 63 7.07 4.12 -16.98
C ARG A 63 5.74 4.82 -17.17
N LYS A 64 5.81 5.98 -17.82
CA LYS A 64 4.65 6.66 -18.41
C LYS A 64 3.81 5.56 -19.09
N ALA A 65 2.54 5.46 -18.73
CA ALA A 65 1.59 4.75 -19.55
C ALA A 65 1.70 5.34 -20.96
N VAL A 66 2.06 4.49 -21.92
CA VAL A 66 2.07 4.77 -23.35
C VAL A 66 0.83 4.09 -23.92
N ALA A 67 0.23 4.80 -24.88
CA ALA A 67 -0.95 4.50 -25.71
C ALA A 67 -2.31 4.73 -25.05
#